data_AF-X0Y4M2-F1
#
_entry.id   AF-X0Y4M2-F1
#
_cell.length_a   1.000
_cell.length_b   1.000
_cell.length_c   1.000
_cell.angle_alpha   90.00
_cell.angle_beta   90.00
_cell.angle_gamma   90.00
#
_symmetry.space_group_name_H-M   'P 1'
#
loop_
_entity.id
_entity.type
_entity.pdbx_description
1 polymer ?
#
loop_
_entity_poly.entity_id
_entity_poly.type
_entity_poly.pdbx_seq_one_letter_code
_entity_poly.pdbx_strand_id
1 'polypeptide(L)'
;MPANETRGTTTTRQIAMVLDLNKCIGCQTCTIACKKLWNTDTGTAYAYWNNVETLPGAGYPRNWTESGGRTPMGEVKAGRVPNLDDEYGRAWNFNHEEVRKRSGEGDGKP
;
A
#
# COMPACT_ATOMS: atom_id res chain seq x y z
N MET A 1 38.50 15.44 -18.68
CA MET A 1 37.27 15.80 -17.94
C MET A 1 37.47 15.35 -16.49
N PRO A 2 37.77 16.24 -15.53
CA PRO A 2 37.92 15.82 -14.14
C PRO A 2 36.54 15.45 -13.56
N ALA A 3 36.52 14.39 -12.77
CA ALA A 3 35.34 13.85 -12.10
C ALA A 3 34.71 14.91 -11.19
N ASN A 4 33.44 15.24 -11.44
CA ASN A 4 32.66 16.14 -10.60
C ASN A 4 32.20 15.37 -9.36
N GLU A 5 32.77 15.78 -8.24
CA GLU A 5 32.46 15.44 -6.87
C GLU A 5 30.95 15.54 -6.58
N THR A 6 30.26 14.40 -6.48
CA THR A 6 28.87 14.36 -5.99
C THR A 6 28.87 14.67 -4.50
N ARG A 7 28.72 15.95 -4.16
CA ARG A 7 28.48 16.41 -2.79
C ARG A 7 27.17 15.83 -2.28
N GLY A 8 27.25 14.68 -1.61
CA GLY A 8 26.16 14.18 -0.77
C GLY A 8 25.97 15.17 0.37
N THR A 9 24.87 15.93 0.34
CA THR A 9 24.46 16.77 1.47
C THR A 9 24.21 15.84 2.66
N THR A 10 25.15 15.78 3.60
CA THR A 10 25.00 15.04 4.84
C THR A 10 23.95 15.75 5.70
N THR A 11 22.76 15.17 5.77
CA THR A 11 21.69 15.69 6.63
C THR A 11 22.13 15.65 8.08
N THR A 12 21.96 16.74 8.83
CA THR A 12 22.38 16.85 10.24
C THR A 12 21.49 16.06 11.20
N ARG A 13 20.32 15.60 10.75
CA ARG A 13 19.32 14.86 11.54
C ARG A 13 18.61 13.82 10.67
N GLN A 14 18.30 12.67 11.25
CA GLN A 14 17.55 11.59 10.60
C GLN A 14 16.36 11.20 11.48
N ILE A 15 15.16 11.18 10.90
CA ILE A 15 13.95 10.67 11.58
C ILE A 15 13.98 9.13 11.50
N ALA A 16 13.61 8.47 12.60
CA ALA A 16 13.54 7.01 12.69
C ALA A 16 12.22 6.57 13.34
N MET A 17 11.81 5.33 13.06
CA MET A 17 10.61 4.69 13.61
C MET A 17 10.97 3.30 14.14
N VAL A 18 10.32 2.88 15.22
CA VAL A 18 10.46 1.53 15.80
C VAL A 18 9.07 0.90 15.88
N LEU A 19 8.95 -0.33 15.38
CA LEU A 19 7.72 -1.12 15.41
C LEU A 19 7.93 -2.36 16.28
N ASP A 20 7.21 -2.46 17.39
CA ASP A 20 7.25 -3.64 18.27
C ASP A 20 6.25 -4.70 17.79
N LEU A 21 6.78 -5.78 17.20
CA LEU A 21 5.99 -6.87 16.66
C LEU A 21 5.27 -7.70 17.73
N ASN A 22 5.69 -7.63 19.00
CA ASN A 22 4.99 -8.31 20.11
C ASN A 22 3.68 -7.59 20.50
N LYS A 23 3.54 -6.32 20.12
CA LYS A 23 2.37 -5.49 20.45
C LYS A 23 1.48 -5.20 19.25
N CYS A 24 1.95 -5.50 18.04
CA CYS A 24 1.14 -5.35 16.84
C CYS A 24 0.04 -6.41 16.82
N ILE A 25 -1.23 -5.97 16.83
CA ILE A 25 -2.41 -6.84 16.75
C ILE A 25 -3.04 -6.88 15.36
N GLY A 26 -2.42 -6.24 14.36
CA GLY A 26 -2.94 -6.25 12.98
C GLY A 26 -4.25 -5.49 12.76
N CYS A 27 -4.61 -4.53 13.62
CA CYS A 27 -5.92 -3.87 13.58
C CYS A 27 -6.12 -2.86 12.43
N GLN A 28 -5.13 -2.63 11.57
CA GLN A 28 -5.18 -1.71 10.41
C GLN A 28 -5.45 -0.23 10.75
N THR A 29 -5.40 0.18 12.02
CA THR A 29 -5.68 1.58 12.39
C THR A 29 -4.65 2.55 11.79
N CYS A 30 -3.36 2.19 11.79
CA CYS A 30 -2.30 3.00 11.18
C CYS A 30 -2.49 3.15 9.66
N THR A 31 -2.91 2.08 8.99
CA THR A 31 -3.25 2.06 7.57
C THR A 31 -4.35 3.07 7.24
N ILE A 32 -5.47 3.01 7.99
CA ILE A 32 -6.62 3.89 7.74
C ILE A 32 -6.32 5.34 8.12
N ALA A 33 -5.57 5.59 9.21
CA ALA A 33 -5.16 6.94 9.59
C ALA A 33 -4.35 7.62 8.48
N CYS A 34 -3.36 6.92 7.92
CA CYS A 34 -2.57 7.43 6.79
C CYS A 34 -3.44 7.65 5.56
N LYS A 35 -4.29 6.67 5.21
CA LYS A 35 -5.18 6.73 4.04
C LYS A 35 -6.08 7.95 4.08
N LYS A 36 -6.74 8.18 5.23
CA LYS A 36 -7.71 9.26 5.41
C LYS A 36 -7.07 10.64 5.49
N LEU A 37 -5.82 10.71 5.92
CA LEU A 37 -5.09 11.98 5.99
C LEU A 37 -4.48 12.39 4.63
N TRP A 38 -3.90 11.43 3.89
CA TRP A 38 -3.06 11.75 2.73
C TRP A 38 -3.55 11.20 1.39
N ASN A 39 -4.19 10.04 1.36
CA ASN A 39 -4.55 9.33 0.13
C ASN A 39 -6.06 9.42 -0.15
N THR A 40 -6.57 10.64 -0.20
CA THR A 40 -8.00 10.91 -0.47
C THR A 40 -8.26 11.39 -1.90
N ASP A 41 -7.21 11.73 -2.64
CA ASP A 41 -7.30 12.24 -4.01
C ASP A 41 -7.70 11.16 -5.04
N THR A 42 -8.28 11.60 -6.15
CA THR A 42 -8.62 10.74 -7.28
C THR A 42 -7.40 9.98 -7.79
N GLY A 43 -7.55 8.67 -8.05
CA GLY A 43 -6.47 7.80 -8.49
C GLY A 43 -5.64 7.21 -7.36
N THR A 44 -5.73 7.72 -6.12
CA THR A 44 -4.96 7.17 -4.98
C THR A 44 -5.70 6.05 -4.24
N ALA A 45 -6.88 5.63 -4.70
CA ALA A 45 -7.73 4.66 -4.01
C ALA A 45 -7.02 3.32 -3.72
N TYR A 46 -6.14 2.87 -4.61
CA TYR A 46 -5.34 1.67 -4.41
C TYR A 46 -4.20 1.86 -3.40
N ALA A 47 -3.69 3.08 -3.20
CA ALA A 47 -2.44 3.35 -2.50
C ALA A 47 -2.59 3.28 -0.97
N TYR A 48 -1.85 2.37 -0.33
CA TYR A 48 -1.71 2.28 1.12
C TYR A 48 -0.25 2.53 1.51
N TRP A 49 0.10 3.79 1.77
CA TRP A 49 1.49 4.17 2.10
C TRP A 49 2.00 3.59 3.42
N ASN A 50 1.10 3.48 4.40
CA ASN A 50 1.31 2.71 5.61
C ASN A 50 0.38 1.51 5.52
N ASN A 51 0.92 0.30 5.50
CA ASN A 51 0.17 -0.94 5.33
C ASN A 51 0.62 -1.99 6.35
N VAL A 52 -0.30 -2.90 6.70
CA VAL A 52 -0.03 -4.01 7.62
C VAL A 52 -0.35 -5.32 6.91
N GLU A 53 0.63 -6.22 6.89
CA GLU A 53 0.59 -7.50 6.19
C GLU A 53 0.74 -8.66 7.18
N THR A 54 0.09 -9.79 6.89
CA THR A 54 0.37 -11.06 7.58
C THR A 54 1.64 -11.66 7.03
N LEU A 55 2.54 -12.08 7.91
CA LEU A 55 3.74 -12.83 7.56
C LEU A 55 3.70 -14.23 8.21
N PRO A 56 3.92 -15.31 7.44
CA PRO A 56 4.16 -15.34 5.99
C PRO A 56 2.90 -15.00 5.16
N GLY A 57 3.10 -14.39 3.98
CA GLY A 57 2.01 -13.98 3.09
C GLY A 57 2.52 -13.37 1.78
N ALA A 58 1.61 -13.05 0.86
CA ALA A 58 1.95 -12.45 -0.44
C ALA A 58 2.34 -10.97 -0.36
N GLY A 59 1.91 -10.27 0.71
CA GLY A 59 2.17 -8.85 0.91
C GLY A 59 1.43 -7.91 -0.04
N TYR A 60 1.80 -6.62 0.00
CA TYR A 60 1.19 -5.56 -0.79
C TYR A 60 2.27 -4.62 -1.39
N PRO A 61 2.36 -4.48 -2.72
CA PRO A 61 1.70 -5.31 -3.73
C PRO A 61 2.15 -6.77 -3.65
N ARG A 62 1.36 -7.68 -4.22
CA ARG A 62 1.68 -9.13 -4.16
C ARG A 62 3.09 -9.43 -4.66
N ASN A 63 3.83 -10.24 -3.89
CA ASN A 63 5.19 -10.68 -4.13
C ASN A 63 6.20 -9.52 -4.30
N TRP A 64 6.04 -8.44 -3.53
CA TRP A 64 6.94 -7.28 -3.58
C TRP A 64 8.39 -7.61 -3.21
N THR A 65 8.64 -8.65 -2.41
CA THR A 65 9.99 -9.10 -2.05
C THR A 65 10.82 -9.54 -3.27
N GLU A 66 10.16 -9.83 -4.39
CA GLU A 66 10.79 -10.25 -5.64
C GLU A 66 10.86 -9.12 -6.69
N SER A 67 10.25 -7.95 -6.44
CA SER A 67 9.95 -6.96 -7.48
C SER A 67 11.13 -6.08 -7.94
N GLY A 68 12.36 -6.29 -7.43
CA GLY A 68 13.57 -5.58 -7.86
C GLY A 68 14.37 -4.99 -6.69
N GLY A 69 15.09 -3.88 -6.94
CA GLY A 69 15.73 -3.08 -5.88
C GLY A 69 17.26 -3.08 -5.96
N ARG A 70 17.92 -3.40 -4.86
CA ARG A 70 19.39 -3.51 -4.78
C ARG A 70 19.82 -4.88 -4.30
N THR A 71 20.98 -5.35 -4.75
CA THR A 71 21.60 -6.56 -4.23
C THR A 71 22.19 -6.32 -2.84
N PRO A 72 22.52 -7.37 -2.07
CA PRO A 72 23.26 -7.23 -0.81
C PRO A 72 24.61 -6.51 -0.96
N MET A 73 25.20 -6.54 -2.16
CA MET A 73 26.45 -5.86 -2.52
C MET A 73 26.23 -4.40 -2.95
N GLY A 74 24.99 -3.92 -2.93
CA GLY A 74 24.63 -2.53 -3.23
C GLY A 74 24.37 -2.23 -4.72
N GLU A 75 24.53 -3.22 -5.60
CA GLU A 75 24.32 -3.07 -7.04
C GLU A 75 22.83 -2.90 -7.36
N VAL A 76 22.52 -2.17 -8.43
CA VAL A 76 21.13 -1.94 -8.86
C VAL A 76 20.59 -3.19 -9.55
N LYS A 77 19.47 -3.71 -9.06
CA LYS A 77 18.70 -4.79 -9.69
C LYS A 77 17.48 -4.18 -10.37
N ALA A 78 17.38 -4.35 -11.69
CA ALA A 78 16.20 -3.95 -12.44
C ALA A 78 14.95 -4.63 -11.87
N GLY A 79 13.92 -3.83 -11.59
CA GLY A 79 12.66 -4.29 -11.06
C GLY A 79 11.56 -4.38 -12.11
N ARG A 80 10.40 -4.91 -11.69
CA ARG A 80 9.17 -4.90 -12.48
C ARG A 80 8.19 -3.90 -11.89
N VAL A 81 7.39 -3.27 -12.74
CA VAL A 81 6.26 -2.45 -12.30
C VAL A 81 5.09 -3.39 -11.95
N PRO A 82 4.59 -3.39 -10.70
CA PRO A 82 3.47 -4.25 -10.32
C PRO A 82 2.17 -3.85 -11.04
N ASN A 83 1.36 -4.84 -11.41
CA ASN A 83 0.05 -4.62 -12.02
C ASN A 83 -0.93 -4.03 -10.98
N LEU A 84 -1.66 -2.99 -11.38
CA LEU A 84 -2.62 -2.30 -10.52
C LEU A 84 -3.76 -3.19 -10.04
N ASP A 85 -4.27 -4.05 -10.91
CA ASP A 85 -5.49 -4.81 -10.68
C ASP A 85 -5.19 -6.11 -9.94
N ASP A 86 -4.14 -6.80 -10.39
CA ASP A 86 -3.79 -8.12 -9.86
C ASP A 86 -2.92 -8.03 -8.61
N GLU A 87 -2.10 -7.00 -8.43
CA GLU A 87 -1.09 -7.03 -7.36
C GLU A 87 -1.32 -6.01 -6.27
N TYR A 88 -1.67 -4.77 -6.63
CA TYR A 88 -2.15 -3.78 -5.67
C TYR A 88 -3.60 -4.07 -5.26
N GLY A 89 -4.43 -4.48 -6.22
CA GLY A 89 -5.88 -4.64 -6.04
C GLY A 89 -6.61 -3.30 -6.20
N ARG A 90 -7.65 -3.29 -7.03
CA ARG A 90 -8.54 -2.12 -7.12
C ARG A 90 -9.43 -2.01 -5.90
N ALA A 91 -9.65 -0.79 -5.43
CA ALA A 91 -10.64 -0.51 -4.41
C ALA A 91 -12.02 -1.00 -4.89
N TRP A 92 -12.71 -1.75 -4.02
CA TRP A 92 -14.01 -2.31 -4.37
C TRP A 92 -15.04 -1.19 -4.50
N ASN A 93 -15.84 -1.28 -5.56
CA ASN A 93 -17.05 -0.49 -5.72
C ASN A 93 -18.24 -1.36 -5.32
N PHE A 94 -19.20 -0.77 -4.62
CA PHE A 94 -20.36 -1.47 -4.10
C PHE A 94 -21.65 -0.87 -4.65
N ASN A 95 -22.60 -1.72 -5.00
CA ASN A 95 -23.93 -1.34 -5.49
C ASN A 95 -24.95 -1.17 -4.35
N HIS A 96 -24.61 -0.38 -3.33
CA HIS A 96 -25.42 -0.25 -2.12
C HIS A 96 -26.87 0.22 -2.38
N GLU A 97 -27.08 1.08 -3.39
CA GLU A 97 -28.42 1.58 -3.72
C GLU A 97 -29.36 0.50 -4.25
N GLU A 98 -28.86 -0.41 -5.09
CA GLU A 98 -29.65 -1.49 -5.68
C GLU A 98 -30.11 -2.49 -4.61
N VAL A 99 -29.19 -2.88 -3.72
CA VAL A 99 -29.47 -3.84 -2.65
C VAL A 99 -30.44 -3.27 -1.62
N ARG A 100 -30.29 -1.98 -1.27
CA ARG A 100 -31.18 -1.31 -0.31
C ARG A 100 -32.60 -1.15 -0.84
N LYS A 101 -32.77 -0.94 -2.15
CA LYS A 101 -34.11 -0.87 -2.77
C LYS A 101 -34.83 -2.22 -2.72
N ARG A 102 -34.11 -3.34 -2.88
CA ARG A 102 -34.69 -4.69 -2.77
C ARG A 102 -35.22 -5.05 -1.37
N SER A 103 -34.76 -4.36 -0.31
CA SER A 103 -35.15 -4.67 1.08
C SER A 103 -36.47 -4.03 1.53
N GLY A 104 -37.05 -3.14 0.72
CA GLY A 104 -38.35 -2.50 0.97
C GLY A 104 -39.51 -3.04 0.13
N GLU A 105 -39.24 -3.94 -0.82
CA GLU A 105 -40.25 -4.55 -1.68
C GLU A 105 -40.47 -5.98 -1.23
N GLY A 106 -41.26 -6.11 -0.17
CA GLY A 106 -41.86 -7.39 0.20
C GLY A 106 -42.70 -7.89 -0.98
N ASP A 107 -42.72 -9.22 -1.11
CA ASP A 107 -43.63 -10.00 -1.94
C ASP A 107 -45.00 -9.34 -2.15
N GLY A 108 -45.09 -8.57 -3.22
CA GLY A 108 -46.32 -8.06 -3.79
C GLY A 108 -46.41 -8.59 -5.21
N LYS A 109 -46.53 -9.93 -5.31
CA LYS A 109 -46.90 -10.65 -6.54
C LYS A 109 -48.06 -9.94 -7.24
N PRO A 110 -48.21 -10.10 -8.57
CA PRO A 110 -48.36 -11.42 -9.17
C PRO A 110 -47.14 -11.97 -9.90
#